data_AF-A0ABC9PA79-F1
#
_entry.id   AF-A0ABC9PA79-F1
#
_cell.length_a   1.000
_cell.length_b   1.000
_cell.length_c   1.000
_cell.angle_alpha   90.00
_cell.angle_beta   90.00
_cell.angle_gamma   90.00
#
_symmetry.space_group_name_H-M   'P 1'
#
loop_
_entity.id
_entity.type
_entity.pdbx_description
1 polymer ?
#
loop_
_entity_poly.entity_id
_entity_poly.type
_entity_poly.pdbx_seq_one_letter_code
_entity_poly.pdbx_strand_id
1 'polypeptide(L)'
;EQPTEPSTPEKPTEPTKPAEPSVPEKPVEPNKPTEPEKPVIPEKPVVPQQPEQPTDVVVKPNGEIATGGSTQQPTVPIETNNLAEVTHVPTVTTPIETASGESIVAVDKGVPLTQTADGLKPIKSEYKVLPSGNVQVKSSDGKMKVLPYTGEKMGVIASIAGVCLTVLSGILFYKKRKV
;
A
#
# COMPACT_ATOMS: atom_id res chain seq x y z
N GLU A 1 82.62 91.72 26.04
CA GLU A 1 81.81 90.50 25.84
C GLU A 1 80.69 90.74 24.83
N GLN A 2 80.91 90.38 23.56
CA GLN A 2 79.85 90.30 22.54
C GLN A 2 79.31 88.85 22.49
N PRO A 3 77.99 88.63 22.37
CA PRO A 3 77.45 87.29 22.26
C PRO A 3 77.83 86.68 20.91
N THR A 4 78.34 85.45 20.93
CA THR A 4 78.57 84.66 19.73
C THR A 4 77.25 84.26 19.11
N GLU A 5 77.11 84.52 17.82
CA GLU A 5 75.92 84.22 17.03
C GLU A 5 75.66 82.69 17.00
N PRO A 6 74.41 82.23 17.18
CA PRO A 6 74.09 80.81 17.17
C PRO A 6 74.34 80.22 15.77
N SER A 7 75.01 79.05 15.73
CA SER A 7 75.24 78.33 14.49
C SER A 7 73.91 77.90 13.87
N THR A 8 73.75 78.12 12.56
CA THR A 8 72.54 77.71 11.85
C THR A 8 72.40 76.19 11.83
N PRO A 9 71.20 75.64 12.10
CA PRO A 9 70.98 74.20 12.07
C PRO A 9 71.19 73.64 10.65
N GLU A 10 71.80 72.46 10.56
CA GLU A 10 72.00 71.78 9.28
C GLU A 10 70.66 71.40 8.65
N LYS A 11 70.58 71.54 7.33
CA LYS A 11 69.37 71.20 6.58
C LYS A 11 69.16 69.68 6.62
N PRO A 12 67.92 69.19 6.84
CA PRO A 12 67.62 67.77 6.77
C PRO A 12 67.98 67.18 5.40
N THR A 13 68.55 65.98 5.40
CA THR A 13 68.78 65.21 4.18
C THR A 13 67.46 64.83 3.53
N GLU A 14 67.43 64.87 2.20
CA GLU A 14 66.24 64.51 1.44
C GLU A 14 65.94 63.00 1.56
N PRO A 15 64.67 62.59 1.74
CA PRO A 15 64.33 61.19 1.86
C PRO A 15 64.61 60.43 0.55
N THR A 16 65.17 59.22 0.68
CA THR A 16 65.38 58.33 -0.46
C THR A 16 64.05 57.91 -1.08
N LYS A 17 64.02 57.84 -2.41
CA LYS A 17 62.84 57.39 -3.17
C LYS A 17 62.53 55.92 -2.85
N PRO A 18 61.24 55.54 -2.72
CA PRO A 18 60.85 54.15 -2.55
C PRO A 18 61.30 53.29 -3.74
N ALA A 19 61.59 52.01 -3.48
CA ALA A 19 61.84 51.05 -4.54
C ALA A 19 60.57 50.83 -5.39
N GLU A 20 60.76 50.58 -6.69
CA GLU A 20 59.64 50.24 -7.56
C GLU A 20 59.06 48.86 -7.20
N PRO A 21 57.73 48.70 -7.29
CA PRO A 21 57.08 47.42 -7.01
C PRO A 21 57.43 46.39 -8.10
N SER A 22 57.66 45.14 -7.68
CA SER A 22 57.86 44.04 -8.62
C SER A 22 56.59 43.75 -9.42
N VAL A 23 56.75 43.40 -10.69
CA VAL A 23 55.64 42.95 -11.54
C VAL A 23 55.18 41.57 -11.06
N PRO A 24 53.87 41.33 -10.88
CA PRO A 24 53.36 40.02 -10.52
C PRO A 24 53.56 39.02 -11.66
N GLU A 25 53.82 37.77 -11.30
CA GLU A 25 53.92 36.68 -12.28
C GLU A 25 52.57 36.41 -12.96
N LYS A 26 52.63 35.96 -14.22
CA LYS A 26 51.43 35.60 -14.96
C LYS A 26 50.79 34.34 -14.37
N PRO A 27 49.44 34.26 -14.32
CA PRO A 27 48.75 33.05 -13.91
C PRO A 27 49.08 31.87 -14.83
N VAL A 28 49.15 30.67 -14.26
CA VAL A 28 49.25 29.43 -15.02
C VAL A 28 47.90 29.14 -15.68
N GLU A 29 47.95 28.68 -16.93
CA GLU A 29 46.76 28.35 -17.70
C GLU A 29 46.08 27.09 -17.13
N PRO A 30 44.74 27.05 -17.00
CA PRO A 30 44.05 25.91 -16.42
C PRO A 30 44.11 24.69 -17.34
N ASN A 31 44.16 23.51 -16.73
CA ASN A 31 44.09 22.25 -17.48
C ASN A 31 42.75 22.10 -18.20
N LYS A 32 42.78 21.45 -19.37
CA LYS A 32 41.58 21.16 -20.15
C LYS A 32 40.67 20.18 -19.38
N PRO A 33 39.33 20.36 -19.41
CA PRO A 33 38.40 19.41 -18.81
C PRO A 33 38.50 18.03 -19.46
N THR A 34 38.34 16.99 -18.65
CA THR A 34 38.16 15.62 -19.12
C THR A 34 36.82 15.47 -19.84
N GLU A 35 36.78 14.61 -20.85
CA GLU A 35 35.56 14.31 -21.58
C GLU A 35 34.57 13.54 -20.68
N PRO A 36 33.26 13.85 -20.74
CA PRO A 36 32.26 13.14 -19.95
C PRO A 36 32.14 11.68 -20.39
N GLU A 37 31.84 10.81 -19.43
CA GLU A 37 31.57 9.41 -19.71
C GLU A 37 30.29 9.23 -20.54
N LYS A 38 30.24 8.16 -21.34
CA LYS A 38 29.06 7.83 -22.13
C LYS A 38 27.91 7.41 -21.20
N PRO A 39 26.66 7.83 -21.49
CA PRO A 39 25.50 7.43 -20.70
C PRO A 39 25.29 5.92 -20.79
N VAL A 40 24.90 5.33 -19.66
CA VAL A 40 24.55 3.91 -19.57
C VAL A 40 23.19 3.69 -20.25
N ILE A 41 23.08 2.61 -21.03
CA ILE A 41 21.82 2.22 -21.66
C ILE A 41 20.88 1.69 -20.58
N PRO A 42 19.63 2.18 -20.50
CA PRO A 42 18.64 1.66 -19.56
C PRO A 42 18.37 0.17 -19.79
N GLU A 43 18.15 -0.56 -18.70
CA GLU A 43 17.72 -1.96 -18.79
C GLU A 43 16.33 -2.08 -19.47
N LYS A 44 16.07 -3.22 -20.10
CA LYS A 44 14.76 -3.50 -20.70
C LYS A 44 13.68 -3.59 -19.62
N PRO A 45 12.46 -3.09 -19.88
CA PRO A 45 11.34 -3.28 -18.97
C PRO A 45 11.06 -4.76 -18.71
N VAL A 46 10.73 -5.09 -17.46
CA VAL A 46 10.28 -6.43 -17.09
C VAL A 46 8.89 -6.68 -17.71
N VAL A 47 8.67 -7.89 -18.25
CA VAL A 47 7.36 -8.29 -18.77
C VAL A 47 6.38 -8.38 -17.59
N PRO A 48 5.19 -7.76 -17.66
CA PRO A 48 4.19 -7.88 -16.61
C PRO A 48 3.81 -9.34 -16.41
N GLN A 49 3.67 -9.76 -15.15
CA GLN A 49 3.18 -11.11 -14.83
C GLN A 49 1.76 -11.28 -15.37
N GLN A 50 1.44 -12.48 -15.87
CA GLN A 50 0.07 -12.80 -16.26
C GLN A 50 -0.87 -12.68 -15.04
N PRO A 51 -2.12 -12.24 -15.24
CA PRO A 51 -3.14 -12.32 -14.20
C PRO A 51 -3.24 -13.75 -13.71
N GLU A 52 -3.27 -13.93 -12.39
CA GLU A 52 -3.43 -15.26 -11.83
C GLU A 52 -4.81 -15.81 -12.13
N GLN A 53 -4.87 -17.10 -12.45
CA GLN A 53 -6.14 -17.78 -12.64
C GLN A 53 -6.81 -17.98 -11.27
N PRO A 54 -8.16 -17.93 -11.22
CA PRO A 54 -8.88 -18.23 -9.99
C PRO A 54 -8.53 -19.63 -9.49
N THR A 55 -8.22 -19.73 -8.20
CA THR A 55 -8.00 -20.99 -7.49
C THR A 55 -9.27 -21.34 -6.71
N ASP A 56 -9.79 -22.54 -6.92
CA ASP A 56 -10.92 -23.05 -6.16
C ASP A 56 -10.47 -23.46 -4.75
N VAL A 57 -11.05 -22.84 -3.72
CA VAL A 57 -10.78 -23.19 -2.33
C VAL A 57 -12.00 -23.75 -1.62
N VAL A 58 -11.76 -24.76 -0.80
CA VAL A 58 -12.79 -25.34 0.06
C VAL A 58 -12.91 -24.46 1.31
N VAL A 59 -14.09 -23.90 1.52
CA VAL A 59 -14.39 -23.06 2.69
C VAL A 59 -15.20 -23.87 3.69
N LYS A 60 -14.81 -23.82 4.96
CA LYS A 60 -15.55 -24.43 6.07
C LYS A 60 -16.77 -23.57 6.42
N PRO A 61 -17.78 -24.13 7.12
CA PRO A 61 -18.94 -23.36 7.58
C PRO A 61 -18.64 -22.19 8.54
N ASN A 62 -17.40 -22.04 9.02
CA ASN A 62 -16.94 -20.90 9.82
C ASN A 62 -16.18 -19.85 8.98
N GLY A 63 -16.09 -20.02 7.66
CA GLY A 63 -15.36 -19.13 6.76
C GLY A 63 -13.86 -19.42 6.63
N GLU A 64 -13.29 -20.38 7.36
CA GLU A 64 -11.87 -20.74 7.21
C GLU A 64 -11.63 -21.58 5.95
N ILE A 65 -10.41 -21.48 5.39
CA ILE A 65 -9.97 -22.38 4.31
C ILE A 65 -9.67 -23.77 4.90
N ALA A 66 -10.16 -24.83 4.25
CA ALA A 66 -9.90 -26.20 4.66
C ALA A 66 -8.66 -26.77 3.93
N THR A 67 -7.66 -27.20 4.70
CA THR A 67 -6.53 -28.00 4.23
C THR A 67 -6.91 -29.49 4.25
N GLY A 68 -7.53 -29.98 3.18
CA GLY A 68 -7.84 -31.41 2.99
C GLY A 68 -9.33 -31.75 2.92
N GLY A 69 -10.03 -31.23 1.91
CA GLY A 69 -11.44 -31.54 1.66
C GLY A 69 -11.65 -32.63 0.60
N SER A 70 -12.66 -33.48 0.81
CA SER A 70 -13.21 -34.39 -0.21
C SER A 70 -13.96 -33.61 -1.30
N THR A 71 -14.08 -34.17 -2.51
CA THR A 71 -14.64 -33.57 -3.74
C THR A 71 -16.12 -33.14 -3.68
N GLN A 72 -16.76 -33.19 -2.52
CA GLN A 72 -18.20 -32.89 -2.34
C GLN A 72 -18.49 -31.58 -1.60
N GLN A 73 -17.48 -30.86 -1.10
CA GLN A 73 -17.69 -29.59 -0.39
C GLN A 73 -17.70 -28.41 -1.40
N PRO A 74 -18.62 -27.43 -1.27
CA PRO A 74 -18.66 -26.29 -2.18
C PRO A 74 -17.34 -25.52 -2.17
N THR A 75 -16.82 -25.25 -3.36
CA THR A 75 -15.62 -24.44 -3.58
C THR A 75 -15.97 -23.00 -3.92
N VAL A 76 -15.11 -22.08 -3.53
CA VAL A 76 -15.20 -20.66 -3.88
C VAL A 76 -13.99 -20.31 -4.75
N PRO A 77 -14.19 -19.77 -5.97
CA PRO A 77 -13.09 -19.31 -6.79
C PRO A 77 -12.55 -17.98 -6.25
N ILE A 78 -11.26 -17.93 -5.93
CA ILE A 78 -10.58 -16.73 -5.46
C ILE A 78 -9.37 -16.41 -6.35
N GLU A 79 -9.12 -15.13 -6.61
CA GLU A 79 -8.04 -14.66 -7.47
C GLU A 79 -7.01 -13.97 -6.58
N THR A 80 -6.03 -14.69 -6.03
CA THR A 80 -5.07 -14.13 -5.06
C THR A 80 -3.66 -14.64 -5.29
N ASN A 81 -2.69 -13.71 -5.26
CA ASN A 81 -1.26 -14.06 -5.41
C ASN A 81 -0.58 -14.51 -4.14
N ASN A 82 -1.33 -14.59 -3.03
CA ASN A 82 -0.85 -15.27 -1.84
C ASN A 82 -2.00 -15.88 -1.04
N LEU A 83 -2.38 -17.11 -1.38
CA LEU A 83 -3.42 -17.84 -0.66
C LEU A 83 -3.08 -18.10 0.82
N ALA A 84 -1.80 -18.26 1.15
CA ALA A 84 -1.36 -18.54 2.52
C ALA A 84 -1.62 -17.38 3.49
N GLU A 85 -1.81 -16.16 2.97
CA GLU A 85 -2.19 -15.00 3.78
C GLU A 85 -3.67 -15.00 4.16
N VAL A 86 -4.53 -15.66 3.36
CA VAL A 86 -5.97 -15.62 3.56
C VAL A 86 -6.32 -16.42 4.81
N THR A 87 -6.95 -15.74 5.77
CA THR A 87 -7.38 -16.38 7.03
C THR A 87 -8.86 -16.69 7.05
N HIS A 88 -9.67 -15.90 6.35
CA HIS A 88 -11.13 -16.05 6.35
C HIS A 88 -11.71 -15.65 4.99
N VAL A 89 -12.71 -16.40 4.54
CA VAL A 89 -13.55 -16.09 3.38
C VAL A 89 -14.93 -15.65 3.90
N PRO A 90 -15.28 -14.36 3.81
CA PRO A 90 -16.58 -13.89 4.25
C PRO A 90 -17.67 -14.38 3.30
N THR A 91 -18.81 -14.76 3.85
CA THR A 91 -20.01 -15.11 3.09
C THR A 91 -21.23 -14.51 3.77
N VAL A 92 -22.39 -14.51 3.10
CA VAL A 92 -23.67 -14.11 3.71
C VAL A 92 -24.04 -14.96 4.94
N THR A 93 -23.57 -16.21 5.00
CA THR A 93 -23.77 -17.12 6.14
C THR A 93 -22.69 -17.02 7.20
N THR A 94 -21.51 -16.51 6.84
CA THR A 94 -20.36 -16.34 7.74
C THR A 94 -19.80 -14.92 7.58
N PRO A 95 -20.58 -13.89 7.99
CA PRO A 95 -20.13 -12.52 7.90
C PRO A 95 -18.99 -12.25 8.86
N ILE A 96 -18.15 -11.28 8.51
CA ILE A 96 -17.11 -10.76 9.39
C ILE A 96 -17.56 -9.39 9.86
N GLU A 97 -17.83 -9.27 11.17
CA GLU A 97 -18.06 -7.97 11.78
C GLU A 97 -16.75 -7.21 11.92
N THR A 98 -16.72 -6.00 11.41
CA THR A 98 -15.61 -5.05 11.59
C THR A 98 -15.67 -4.42 12.98
N ALA A 99 -14.56 -3.82 13.42
CA ALA A 99 -14.52 -3.05 14.66
C ALA A 99 -15.49 -1.85 14.69
N SER A 100 -15.97 -1.38 13.54
CA SER A 100 -16.98 -0.32 13.44
C SER A 100 -18.43 -0.84 13.52
N GLY A 101 -18.63 -2.17 13.48
CA GLY A 101 -19.93 -2.82 13.47
C GLY A 101 -20.49 -3.16 12.07
N GLU A 102 -19.79 -2.87 10.98
CA GLU A 102 -20.22 -3.31 9.63
C GLU A 102 -19.95 -4.80 9.41
N SER A 103 -20.92 -5.52 8.82
CA SER A 103 -20.79 -6.93 8.44
C SER A 103 -20.30 -7.08 7.00
N ILE A 104 -19.08 -7.60 6.84
CA ILE A 104 -18.51 -7.96 5.54
C ILE A 104 -19.04 -9.34 5.16
N VAL A 105 -19.70 -9.42 4.01
CA VAL A 105 -20.27 -10.67 3.47
C VAL A 105 -19.59 -11.15 2.20
N ALA A 106 -18.81 -10.29 1.56
CA ALA A 106 -18.06 -10.58 0.35
C ALA A 106 -16.87 -9.63 0.23
N VAL A 107 -15.95 -9.97 -0.65
CA VAL A 107 -14.96 -9.04 -1.21
C VAL A 107 -15.23 -9.02 -2.71
N ASP A 108 -14.98 -7.90 -3.38
CA ASP A 108 -14.95 -7.80 -4.85
C ASP A 108 -13.77 -6.91 -5.24
N LYS A 109 -12.84 -7.44 -6.03
CA LYS A 109 -11.64 -6.72 -6.49
C LYS A 109 -10.88 -5.99 -5.37
N GLY A 110 -10.78 -6.63 -4.20
CA GLY A 110 -10.10 -6.04 -3.04
C GLY A 110 -10.93 -5.00 -2.29
N VAL A 111 -12.22 -4.89 -2.59
CA VAL A 111 -13.18 -4.03 -1.88
C VAL A 111 -14.11 -4.91 -1.04
N PRO A 112 -14.04 -4.85 0.30
CA PRO A 112 -15.00 -5.56 1.14
C PRO A 112 -16.39 -4.97 1.00
N LEU A 113 -17.40 -5.85 0.88
CA LEU A 113 -18.79 -5.49 0.67
C LEU A 113 -19.66 -5.95 1.84
N THR A 114 -20.65 -5.12 2.18
CA THR A 114 -21.74 -5.40 3.11
C THR A 114 -23.06 -5.57 2.35
N GLN A 115 -23.96 -6.42 2.86
CA GLN A 115 -25.30 -6.61 2.29
C GLN A 115 -26.26 -5.55 2.84
N THR A 116 -26.88 -4.79 1.95
CA THR A 116 -27.94 -3.83 2.28
C THR A 116 -29.25 -4.19 1.56
N ALA A 117 -30.34 -3.47 1.87
CA ALA A 117 -31.62 -3.63 1.18
C ALA A 117 -31.52 -3.34 -0.33
N ASP A 118 -30.61 -2.46 -0.73
CA ASP A 118 -30.37 -2.10 -2.14
C ASP A 118 -29.34 -3.03 -2.82
N GLY A 119 -28.84 -4.05 -2.12
CA GLY A 119 -27.80 -4.97 -2.60
C GLY A 119 -26.46 -4.83 -1.89
N LEU A 120 -25.39 -5.36 -2.50
CA LEU A 120 -24.03 -5.30 -1.98
C LEU A 120 -23.45 -3.90 -2.15
N LYS A 121 -22.92 -3.31 -1.07
CA LYS A 121 -22.26 -2.00 -1.06
C LYS A 121 -20.89 -2.08 -0.40
N PRO A 122 -19.92 -1.26 -0.79
CA PRO A 122 -18.64 -1.16 -0.09
C PRO A 122 -18.83 -0.79 1.38
N ILE A 123 -18.03 -1.39 2.25
CA ILE A 123 -17.96 -0.98 3.66
C ILE A 123 -17.35 0.43 3.78
N LYS A 124 -17.67 1.13 4.86
CA LYS A 124 -17.07 2.43 5.22
C LYS A 124 -15.89 2.30 6.17
N SER A 125 -15.74 1.16 6.81
CA SER A 125 -14.65 0.88 7.75
C SER A 125 -13.29 0.91 7.06
N GLU A 126 -12.25 1.24 7.84
CA GLU A 126 -10.88 1.17 7.36
C GLU A 126 -10.46 -0.28 7.09
N TYR A 127 -9.81 -0.49 5.94
CA TYR A 127 -9.17 -1.73 5.55
C TYR A 127 -7.91 -1.42 4.74
N LYS A 128 -7.02 -2.39 4.64
CA LYS A 128 -5.78 -2.29 3.88
C LYS A 128 -5.73 -3.34 2.78
N VAL A 129 -5.53 -2.91 1.55
CA VAL A 129 -5.21 -3.82 0.44
C VAL A 129 -3.73 -4.19 0.54
N LEU A 130 -3.43 -5.47 0.56
CA LEU A 130 -2.07 -6.00 0.61
C LEU A 130 -1.45 -6.02 -0.80
N PRO A 131 -0.11 -6.09 -0.92
CA PRO A 131 0.54 -6.32 -2.21
C PRO A 131 0.05 -7.59 -2.91
N SER A 132 -0.55 -8.51 -2.16
CA SER A 132 -1.16 -9.74 -2.66
C SER A 132 -2.56 -9.55 -3.29
N GLY A 133 -3.08 -8.32 -3.31
CA GLY A 133 -4.47 -8.01 -3.62
C GLY A 133 -5.45 -8.33 -2.50
N ASN A 134 -5.10 -9.23 -1.57
CA ASN A 134 -5.94 -9.58 -0.41
C ASN A 134 -6.24 -8.37 0.47
N VAL A 135 -7.35 -8.44 1.20
CA VAL A 135 -7.78 -7.35 2.07
C VAL A 135 -7.57 -7.69 3.52
N GLN A 136 -6.79 -6.88 4.22
CA GLN A 136 -6.64 -6.95 5.66
C GLN A 136 -7.63 -5.99 6.33
N VAL A 137 -8.47 -6.52 7.23
CA VAL A 137 -9.46 -5.75 7.99
C VAL A 137 -9.40 -6.10 9.48
N LYS A 138 -9.69 -5.11 10.33
CA LYS A 138 -9.82 -5.31 11.78
C LYS A 138 -11.23 -5.75 12.12
N SER A 139 -11.34 -6.98 12.63
CA SER A 139 -12.61 -7.59 13.04
C SER A 139 -13.04 -7.07 14.44
N SER A 140 -14.30 -7.26 14.80
CA SER A 140 -14.90 -6.82 16.08
C SER A 140 -14.23 -7.46 17.31
N ASP A 141 -13.67 -8.66 17.14
CA ASP A 141 -12.79 -9.34 18.08
C ASP A 141 -11.41 -8.67 18.28
N GLY A 142 -11.15 -7.56 17.58
CA GLY A 142 -9.89 -6.83 17.61
C GLY A 142 -8.75 -7.49 16.83
N LYS A 143 -8.99 -8.67 16.21
CA LYS A 143 -8.00 -9.40 15.43
C LYS A 143 -7.97 -8.91 13.99
N MET A 144 -6.78 -8.95 13.39
CA MET A 144 -6.63 -8.70 11.96
C MET A 144 -7.01 -9.98 11.20
N LYS A 145 -8.01 -9.88 10.33
CA LYS A 145 -8.38 -10.94 9.39
C LYS A 145 -7.97 -10.51 7.99
N VAL A 146 -7.52 -11.49 7.20
CA VAL A 146 -7.11 -11.28 5.82
C VAL A 146 -8.08 -12.05 4.94
N LEU A 147 -8.72 -11.31 4.06
CA LEU A 147 -9.79 -11.75 3.19
C LEU A 147 -9.23 -11.93 1.77
N PRO A 148 -9.73 -12.92 1.03
CA PRO A 148 -9.24 -13.17 -0.32
C PRO A 148 -9.62 -12.01 -1.24
N TYR A 149 -8.75 -11.73 -2.22
CA TYR A 149 -9.17 -11.03 -3.42
C TYR A 149 -10.01 -11.96 -4.29
N THR A 150 -11.10 -11.43 -4.80
CA THR A 150 -12.10 -12.14 -5.59
C THR A 150 -12.28 -11.37 -6.90
N GLY A 151 -12.23 -12.09 -8.02
CA GLY A 151 -12.38 -11.50 -9.35
C GLY A 151 -13.84 -11.28 -9.76
N GLU A 152 -14.01 -10.72 -10.95
CA GLU A 152 -15.31 -10.37 -11.57
C GLU A 152 -16.29 -11.55 -11.68
N LYS A 153 -15.79 -12.79 -11.63
CA LYS A 153 -16.57 -14.01 -11.84
C LYS A 153 -17.24 -14.55 -10.58
N MET A 154 -17.02 -13.92 -9.42
CA MET A 154 -17.81 -14.15 -8.19
C MET A 154 -19.21 -13.50 -8.25
N GLY A 155 -19.77 -13.36 -9.46
CA GLY A 155 -21.18 -13.17 -9.64
C GLY A 155 -21.90 -14.45 -9.21
N VAL A 156 -22.64 -14.38 -8.11
CA VAL A 156 -23.68 -15.34 -7.70
C VAL A 156 -23.19 -16.61 -6.98
N ILE A 157 -22.73 -16.47 -5.73
CA ILE A 157 -22.96 -17.51 -4.69
C ILE A 157 -24.16 -17.12 -3.81
N ALA A 158 -25.22 -16.57 -4.42
CA ALA A 158 -26.51 -16.35 -3.77
C ALA A 158 -27.48 -17.53 -3.97
N SER A 159 -27.11 -18.53 -4.79
CA SER A 159 -28.03 -19.56 -5.27
C SER A 159 -28.36 -20.67 -4.25
N ILE A 160 -27.73 -20.71 -3.08
CA ILE A 160 -28.07 -21.69 -2.02
C ILE A 160 -29.23 -21.17 -1.13
N ALA A 161 -29.54 -19.87 -1.16
CA ALA A 161 -30.61 -19.28 -0.34
C ALA A 161 -32.04 -19.61 -0.84
N GLY A 162 -32.20 -20.27 -2.00
CA GLY A 162 -33.50 -20.59 -2.59
C GLY A 162 -34.23 -21.80 -2.00
N VAL A 163 -33.59 -22.61 -1.14
CA VAL A 163 -34.22 -23.81 -0.57
C VAL A 163 -34.62 -23.64 0.91
N CYS A 164 -34.17 -22.57 1.59
CA CYS A 164 -34.55 -22.31 2.98
C CYS A 164 -35.90 -21.59 3.17
N LEU A 165 -36.71 -21.45 2.12
CA LEU A 165 -37.99 -20.73 2.17
C LEU A 165 -39.23 -21.61 2.47
N THR A 166 -39.10 -22.88 2.86
CA THR A 166 -40.29 -23.75 3.07
C THR A 166 -40.46 -24.38 4.45
N VAL A 167 -39.47 -24.30 5.36
CA VAL A 167 -39.59 -25.00 6.67
C VAL A 167 -40.18 -24.17 7.82
N LEU A 168 -40.25 -22.85 7.72
CA LEU A 168 -40.83 -22.01 8.80
C LEU A 168 -42.32 -21.70 8.62
N SER A 169 -42.91 -21.94 7.45
CA SER A 169 -44.33 -21.60 7.18
C SER A 169 -45.32 -22.72 7.54
N GLY A 170 -44.86 -23.95 7.80
CA GLY A 170 -45.74 -25.09 8.10
C GLY A 170 -46.20 -25.22 9.56
N ILE A 171 -45.50 -24.61 10.52
CA ILE A 171 -45.74 -24.84 11.96
C ILE A 171 -46.83 -23.91 12.52
N LEU A 172 -47.04 -22.73 11.93
CA LEU A 172 -48.05 -21.78 12.43
C LEU A 172 -49.48 -22.08 11.96
N PHE A 173 -49.69 -22.87 10.89
CA PHE A 173 -51.04 -23.22 10.43
C PHE A 173 -51.65 -24.42 11.17
N TYR A 174 -50.83 -25.31 11.76
CA TYR A 174 -51.34 -26.50 12.44
C TYR A 174 -51.96 -26.20 13.82
N LYS A 175 -51.58 -25.08 14.45
CA LYS A 175 -52.02 -24.75 15.81
C LYS A 175 -53.35 -23.98 15.90
N LYS A 176 -53.99 -23.65 14.76
CA LYS A 176 -55.30 -22.97 14.72
C LYS A 176 -56.47 -23.88 14.32
N ARG A 177 -56.27 -25.20 14.25
CA ARG A 177 -57.31 -26.17 13.84
C ARG A 177 -57.71 -27.20 14.90
N LYS A 178 -57.27 -27.06 16.14
CA LYS A 178 -57.83 -27.80 17.27
C LYS A 178 -57.99 -26.89 18.46
N VAL A 179 -59.19 -26.95 19.03
CA VAL A 179 -59.81 -26.14 20.09
C VAL A 179 -60.46 -24.87 19.56
#